data_AF-A0A6S6TR30-F1
#
_entry.id   AF-A0A6S6TR30-F1
#
_cell.length_a   1.000
_cell.length_b   1.000
_cell.length_c   1.000
_cell.angle_alpha   90.00
_cell.angle_beta   90.00
_cell.angle_gamma   90.00
#
_symmetry.space_group_name_H-M   'P 1'
#
loop_
_entity.id
_entity.type
_entity.pdbx_description
1 polymer ?
#
loop_
_entity_poly.entity_id
_entity_poly.type
_entity_poly.pdbx_seq_one_letter_code
_entity_poly.pdbx_strand_id
1 'polypeptide(L)'
;MSIVIKELRLTNWKSFGEATLYIDPLTILIGANASGKSNVLDALLFLHRISKGMDIFRAINGDEFIPELRGGVEWACLKPRKEF
;
A
#
# COMPACT_ATOMS: atom_id res chain seq x y z
N MET A 1 15.12 6.38 22.27
CA MET A 1 14.58 5.15 21.65
C MET A 1 13.96 5.54 20.32
N SER A 2 14.45 5.04 19.19
CA SER A 2 13.85 5.34 17.88
C SER A 2 12.70 4.38 17.61
N ILE A 3 11.57 4.91 17.14
CA ILE A 3 10.45 4.11 16.66
C ILE A 3 10.75 3.75 15.21
N VAL A 4 10.71 2.45 14.89
CA VAL A 4 10.95 1.94 13.53
C VAL A 4 9.82 0.98 13.18
N ILE A 5 9.30 1.08 11.96
CA ILE A 5 8.33 0.11 11.44
C ILE A 5 9.04 -1.24 11.32
N LYS A 6 8.47 -2.29 11.91
CA LYS A 6 9.05 -3.64 11.92
C LYS A 6 8.38 -4.60 10.95
N GLU A 7 7.10 -4.38 10.67
CA GLU A 7 6.30 -5.31 9.90
C GLU A 7 5.17 -4.56 9.20
N LEU A 8 4.91 -4.93 7.95
CA LEU A 8 3.75 -4.52 7.18
C LEU A 8 2.97 -5.79 6.78
N ARG A 9 1.73 -5.88 7.23
CA ARG A 9 0.79 -6.93 6.81
C ARG A 9 -0.17 -6.37 5.77
N LEU A 10 -0.31 -7.09 4.67
CA LEU A 10 -1.20 -6.75 3.56
C LEU A 10 -2.23 -7.86 3.42
N THR A 11 -3.51 -7.52 3.57
CA THR A 11 -4.63 -8.45 3.42
C THR A 11 -5.65 -7.83 2.47
N ASN A 12 -5.97 -8.54 1.39
CA ASN A 12 -6.85 -8.06 0.32
C ASN A 12 -6.48 -6.66 -0.19
N TRP A 13 -5.18 -6.37 -0.28
CA TRP A 13 -4.66 -5.06 -0.68
C TRP A 13 -4.09 -5.10 -2.10
N LYS A 14 -4.75 -4.41 -3.03
CA LYS A 14 -4.36 -4.33 -4.45
C LYS A 14 -4.06 -5.70 -5.06
N SER A 15 -2.79 -6.06 -5.25
CA SER A 15 -2.37 -7.35 -5.81
C SER A 15 -2.08 -8.43 -4.77
N PHE A 16 -2.18 -8.12 -3.48
CA PHE A 16 -1.86 -9.04 -2.38
C PHE A 16 -3.13 -9.63 -1.78
N GLY A 17 -3.26 -10.96 -1.81
CA GLY A 17 -4.27 -11.68 -1.02
C GLY A 17 -3.91 -11.66 0.45
N GLU A 18 -2.74 -12.21 0.76
CA GLU A 18 -2.11 -12.12 2.07
C GLU A 18 -0.60 -12.03 1.88
N ALA A 19 0.05 -11.08 2.56
CA ALA A 19 1.50 -10.95 2.56
C ALA A 19 1.98 -10.29 3.85
N THR A 20 3.16 -10.71 4.31
CA THR A 20 3.88 -10.08 5.42
C THR A 20 5.24 -9.63 4.91
N LEU A 21 5.57 -8.35 5.11
CA LEU A 21 6.88 -7.78 4.83
C LEU A 21 7.53 -7.36 6.15
N TYR A 22 8.65 -8.00 6.49
CA TYR A 22 9.50 -7.56 7.59
C TYR A 22 10.36 -6.39 7.13
N ILE A 23 10.49 -5.37 7.98
CA ILE A 23 11.16 -4.11 7.66
C ILE A 23 12.38 -3.93 8.58
N ASP A 24 13.53 -3.81 7.94
CA ASP A 24 14.81 -3.50 8.54
C ASP A 24 15.20 -2.04 8.26
N PRO A 25 16.19 -1.47 8.99
CA PRO A 25 16.66 -0.10 8.76
C PRO A 25 17.00 0.22 7.30
N LEU A 26 17.45 -0.79 6.54
CA LEU A 26 17.53 -0.76 5.09
C LEU A 26 16.79 -1.97 4.53
N THR A 27 15.73 -1.72 3.78
CA THR A 27 14.94 -2.76 3.09
C THR A 27 14.97 -2.49 1.59
N ILE A 28 15.48 -3.45 0.81
CA ILE A 28 15.52 -3.36 -0.67
C ILE A 28 14.43 -4.25 -1.25
N LEU A 29 13.49 -3.67 -1.99
CA LEU A 29 12.37 -4.38 -2.59
C LEU A 29 12.64 -4.69 -4.07
N ILE A 30 12.96 -5.95 -4.38
CA ILE A 30 13.27 -6.44 -5.74
C ILE A 30 12.21 -7.44 -6.25
N GLY A 31 12.14 -7.62 -7.57
CA GLY A 31 11.19 -8.55 -8.21
C GLY A 31 10.83 -8.13 -9.63
N ALA A 32 10.16 -9.02 -10.37
CA ALA A 32 9.71 -8.76 -11.73
C ALA A 32 8.75 -7.56 -11.84
N ASN A 33 8.61 -6.99 -13.04
CA ASN A 33 7.56 -6.00 -13.27
C ASN A 33 6.17 -6.59 -12.94
N ALA A 34 5.27 -5.76 -12.44
CA ALA A 34 3.94 -6.16 -11.93
C ALA A 34 3.93 -7.11 -10.72
N SER A 35 5.07 -7.42 -10.08
CA SER A 35 5.12 -8.29 -8.90
C SER A 35 4.59 -7.67 -7.59
N GLY A 36 3.90 -6.52 -7.65
CA GLY A 36 3.32 -5.86 -6.47
C GLY A 36 4.24 -4.94 -5.66
N LYS A 37 5.51 -4.75 -6.06
CA LYS A 37 6.47 -3.87 -5.33
C LYS A 37 5.92 -2.46 -5.08
N SER A 38 5.31 -1.92 -6.12
CA SER A 38 4.63 -0.63 -6.10
C SER A 38 3.44 -0.61 -5.12
N ASN A 39 2.66 -1.69 -5.07
CA ASN A 39 1.52 -1.80 -4.15
C ASN A 39 1.95 -1.81 -2.67
N VAL A 40 3.16 -2.28 -2.36
CA VAL A 40 3.76 -2.15 -1.01
C VAL A 40 3.98 -0.68 -0.66
N LEU A 41 4.55 0.11 -1.58
CA LEU A 41 4.77 1.54 -1.36
C LEU A 41 3.45 2.29 -1.20
N ASP A 42 2.42 1.91 -1.97
CA ASP A 42 1.08 2.50 -1.83
C ASP A 42 0.45 2.20 -0.47
N ALA A 43 0.69 1.00 0.10
CA ALA A 43 0.22 0.66 1.45
C ALA A 43 0.90 1.53 2.51
N LEU A 44 2.23 1.69 2.43
CA LEU A 44 2.98 2.54 3.35
C LEU A 44 2.53 4.00 3.25
N LEU A 45 2.28 4.50 2.04
CA LEU A 45 1.77 5.85 1.82
C LEU A 45 0.35 6.02 2.36
N PHE A 46 -0.53 5.03 2.15
CA PHE A 46 -1.87 5.02 2.72
C PHE A 46 -1.84 5.08 4.26
N LEU A 47 -1.05 4.20 4.88
CA LEU A 47 -0.86 4.17 6.33
C LEU A 47 -0.29 5.49 6.86
N HIS A 48 0.67 6.08 6.15
CA HIS A 48 1.21 7.40 6.49
C HIS A 48 0.12 8.47 6.48
N ARG A 49 -0.70 8.53 5.41
CA ARG A 49 -1.80 9.51 5.27
C ARG A 49 -2.83 9.38 6.39
N ILE A 50 -3.33 8.17 6.66
CA ILE A 50 -4.33 7.96 7.72
C ILE A 50 -3.74 8.23 9.11
N SER A 51 -2.45 7.94 9.34
CA SER A 51 -1.78 8.25 10.61
C SER A 51 -1.70 9.76 10.90
N LYS A 52 -1.84 10.59 9.86
CA LYS A 52 -1.90 12.06 9.96
C LYS A 52 -3.33 12.60 10.14
N GLY A 53 -4.31 11.71 10.35
CA GLY A 53 -5.71 12.10 10.54
C GLY A 53 -6.48 12.32 9.23
N MET A 54 -5.95 11.86 8.10
CA MET A 54 -6.66 11.94 6.82
C MET A 54 -7.79 10.92 6.75
N ASP A 55 -8.95 11.34 6.25
CA ASP A 55 -10.06 10.44 5.91
C ASP A 55 -9.61 9.35 4.91
N ILE A 56 -10.20 8.15 4.99
CA ILE A 56 -9.83 6.99 4.18
C ILE A 56 -9.99 7.26 2.68
N PHE A 57 -11.11 7.86 2.25
CA PHE A 57 -11.36 8.13 0.84
C PHE A 57 -10.41 9.19 0.31
N ARG A 58 -10.16 10.24 1.08
CA ARG A 58 -9.15 11.26 0.74
C ARG A 58 -7.75 10.67 0.69
N ALA A 59 -7.41 9.76 1.61
CA ALA A 59 -6.11 9.10 1.64
C ALA A 59 -5.85 8.23 0.41
N ILE A 60 -6.91 7.69 -0.20
CA ILE A 60 -6.81 6.85 -1.39
C ILE A 60 -6.98 7.65 -2.69
N ASN A 61 -8.05 8.43 -2.83
CA ASN A 61 -8.37 9.17 -4.05
C ASN A 61 -7.62 10.50 -4.17
N GLY A 62 -6.96 10.95 -3.12
CA GLY A 62 -6.32 12.26 -3.11
C GLY A 62 -7.33 13.41 -3.18
N ASP A 63 -6.82 14.59 -3.51
CA ASP A 63 -7.55 15.83 -3.76
C ASP A 63 -6.69 16.76 -4.65
N GLU A 64 -7.03 18.03 -4.73
CA GLU A 64 -6.26 19.04 -5.48
C GLU A 64 -4.79 19.14 -5.07
N PHE A 65 -4.47 18.87 -3.79
CA PHE A 65 -3.13 19.02 -3.22
C PHE A 65 -2.39 17.69 -3.09
N ILE A 66 -3.11 16.57 -3.09
CA ILE A 66 -2.58 15.25 -2.78
C ILE A 66 -2.90 14.32 -3.94
N PRO A 67 -1.90 13.73 -4.61
CA PRO A 67 -2.16 12.80 -5.70
C PRO A 67 -2.87 11.54 -5.20
N GLU A 68 -3.73 10.99 -6.06
CA GLU A 68 -4.36 9.70 -5.81
C GLU A 68 -3.32 8.57 -5.66
N LEU A 69 -3.66 7.57 -4.87
CA LEU A 69 -2.98 6.28 -4.96
C LEU A 69 -3.33 5.65 -6.30
N ARG A 70 -2.39 4.89 -6.87
CA ARG A 70 -2.58 4.27 -8.19
C ARG A 70 -3.85 3.42 -8.24
N GLY A 71 -4.71 3.74 -9.20
CA GLY A 71 -6.00 3.08 -9.39
C GLY A 71 -7.09 3.52 -8.40
N GLY A 72 -6.83 4.53 -7.57
CA GLY A 72 -7.82 5.09 -6.64
C GLY A 72 -8.51 4.04 -5.76
N VAL A 73 -9.72 4.39 -5.32
CA VAL A 73 -10.53 3.53 -4.44
C VAL A 73 -10.99 2.25 -5.13
N GLU A 74 -11.20 2.29 -6.45
CA GLU A 74 -11.68 1.13 -7.20
C GLU A 74 -10.69 -0.04 -7.10
N TRP A 75 -9.39 0.25 -7.12
CA TRP A 75 -8.31 -0.76 -7.13
C TRP A 75 -7.63 -0.94 -5.77
N ALA A 76 -8.15 -0.33 -4.70
CA ALA A 76 -7.58 -0.46 -3.35
C ALA A 76 -7.74 -1.88 -2.79
N CYS A 77 -8.94 -2.46 -2.92
CA CYS A 77 -9.20 -3.84 -2.52
C CYS A 77 -8.80 -4.82 -3.62
N LEU A 78 -8.22 -5.95 -3.23
CA LEU A 78 -7.93 -7.05 -4.14
C LEU A 78 -9.19 -7.48 -4.88
N LYS A 79 -9.15 -7.42 -6.20
CA LYS A 79 -10.23 -7.95 -7.04
C LYS A 79 -10.14 -9.48 -7.07
N PRO A 80 -11.28 -10.19 -7.10
CA PRO A 80 -11.29 -11.62 -7.37
C PRO A 80 -10.49 -11.89 -8.64
N ARG A 81 -9.63 -12.92 -8.62
CA ARG A 81 -9.03 -13.44 -9.85
C ARG A 81 -10.19 -13.95 -10.71
N LYS A 82 -10.67 -13.15 -11.66
CA LYS A 82 -11.36 -13.70 -12.82
C LYS A 82 -10.27 -14.44 -13.59
N GLU A 83 -10.49 -15.74 -13.77
CA GLU A 83 -9.66 -16.57 -14.65
C GLU A 83 -9.50 -15.83 -15.98
N PHE A 84 -8.25 -15.50 -16.31
CA PHE A 84 -7.89 -14.95 -17.63
C PHE A 84 -7.87 -16.08 -18.65
#